data_AF-A0A6N7ZNL3-F1
#
_entry.id   AF-A0A6N7ZNL3-F1
#
_cell.length_a   1.000
_cell.length_b   1.000
_cell.length_c   1.000
_cell.angle_alpha   90.00
_cell.angle_beta   90.00
_cell.angle_gamma   90.00
#
_symmetry.space_group_name_H-M   'P 1'
#
loop_
_entity.id
_entity.type
_entity.pdbx_description
1 polymer ?
#
loop_
_entity_poly.entity_id
_entity_poly.type
_entity_poly.pdbx_seq_one_letter_code
_entity_poly.pdbx_strand_id
1 'polypeptide(L)' 'MTTGTLQELAQMTSHMIRQDPARNMDRFYTLELRADLFGGIRLERRWGRTGTRGQSLCR' A
#
# COMPACT_ATOMS: atom_id res chain seq x y z
N MET A 1 -23.37 7.70 16.56
CA MET A 1 -22.40 6.74 17.11
C MET A 1 -22.54 5.46 16.29
N THR A 2 -21.69 5.04 15.36
CA THR A 2 -20.36 5.48 14.92
C THR A 2 -20.25 5.03 13.46
N THR A 3 -20.61 5.90 12.51
CA THR A 3 -20.28 5.67 11.09
C THR A 3 -18.87 6.22 10.89
N GLY A 4 -17.89 5.57 11.52
CA GLY A 4 -16.47 5.77 11.24
C GLY A 4 -16.24 5.24 9.84
N THR A 5 -16.24 6.16 8.88
CA THR A 5 -16.40 5.88 7.47
C THR A 5 -15.29 4.95 6.96
N LEU A 6 -15.62 4.06 6.02
CA LEU A 6 -14.64 3.28 5.23
C LEU A 6 -13.53 4.16 4.60
N GLN A 7 -13.75 5.47 4.57
CA GLN A 7 -12.84 6.52 4.12
C GLN A 7 -11.73 6.87 5.13
N GLU A 8 -11.89 6.61 6.44
CA GLU A 8 -10.85 6.84 7.46
C GLU A 8 -9.78 5.74 7.45
N LEU A 9 -10.13 4.49 7.08
CA LEU A 9 -9.14 3.43 6.91
C LEU A 9 -8.18 3.67 5.72
N ALA A 10 -8.60 4.49 4.75
CA ALA A 10 -7.74 4.89 3.63
C ALA A 10 -6.48 5.66 4.09
N GLN A 11 -6.49 6.23 5.31
CA GLN A 11 -5.34 6.92 5.89
C GLN A 11 -4.29 5.98 6.49
N MET A 12 -4.53 4.66 6.57
CA MET A 12 -3.50 3.67 6.93
C MET A 12 -2.74 3.17 5.69
N THR A 13 -2.27 4.12 4.88
CA THR A 13 -1.38 3.85 3.75
C THR A 13 0.04 4.29 4.10
N SER A 14 1.00 3.37 4.03
CA SER A 14 2.42 3.65 4.17
C SER A 14 3.12 3.53 2.82
N HIS A 15 3.86 4.56 2.43
CA HIS A 15 4.65 4.58 1.21
C HIS A 15 6.14 4.72 1.56
N MET A 16 6.94 3.77 1.08
CA MET A 16 8.38 3.72 1.33
C MET A 16 9.11 3.62 -0.01
N ILE A 17 10.21 4.36 -0.13
CA ILE A 17 11.09 4.33 -1.30
C ILE A 17 12.48 3.93 -0.84
N ARG A 18 13.10 3.02 -1.59
CA ARG A 18 14.50 2.64 -1.41
C ARG A 18 15.27 3.01 -2.67
N GLN A 19 16.20 3.95 -2.53
CA GLN A 19 17.07 4.41 -3.60
C GLN A 19 18.54 4.15 -3.23
N ASP A 20 19.27 3.50 -4.13
CA ASP A 20 20.71 3.25 -4.03
C ASP A 20 21.30 3.33 -5.46
N PRO A 21 21.85 4.50 -5.84
CA PRO A 21 22.37 4.74 -7.19
C PRO A 21 23.54 3.82 -7.55
N ALA A 22 24.40 3.49 -6.58
CA ALA A 22 25.57 2.63 -6.79
C ALA A 22 25.17 1.20 -7.20
N ARG A 23 23.94 0.79 -6.87
CA ARG A 23 23.37 -0.52 -7.22
C ARG A 23 22.26 -0.46 -8.27
N ASN A 24 22.07 0.69 -8.93
CA ASN A 24 20.95 0.92 -9.87
C ASN A 24 19.58 0.51 -9.27
N MET A 25 19.40 0.75 -7.96
CA MET A 25 18.23 0.33 -7.21
C MET A 25 17.34 1.53 -6.92
N ASP A 26 16.10 1.46 -7.38
CA ASP A 26 15.10 2.48 -7.17
C ASP A 26 13.74 1.79 -7.07
N ARG A 27 13.35 1.43 -5.84
CA ARG A 27 12.17 0.59 -5.59
C ARG A 27 11.19 1.31 -4.67
N PHE A 28 9.90 1.16 -4.96
CA PHE A 28 8.83 1.58 -4.06
C PHE A 28 8.16 0.38 -3.40
N TYR A 29 7.63 0.62 -2.21
CA TYR A 29 6.75 -0.27 -1.47
C TYR A 29 5.58 0.54 -0.91
N THR A 30 4.37 0.10 -1.19
CA THR A 30 3.14 0.67 -0.64
C THR A 30 2.41 -0.42 0.12
N LEU A 31 1.99 -0.10 1.34
CA LEU A 31 1.16 -0.94 2.20
C LEU A 31 -0.13 -0.17 2.49
N GLU A 32 -1.27 -0.79 2.24
CA GLU A 32 -2.58 -0.17 2.41
C GLU A 32 -3.51 -1.15 3.13
N LEU A 33 -4.07 -0.73 4.27
CA LEU A 33 -5.12 -1.47 4.96
C LEU A 33 -6.47 -1.05 4.39
N ARG A 34 -7.24 -2.00 3.87
CA ARG A 34 -8.58 -1.77 3.33
C ARG A 34 -9.60 -2.57 4.12
N ALA A 35 -10.75 -1.96 4.39
CA ALA A 35 -11.91 -2.74 4.80
C ALA A 35 -12.39 -3.64 3.66
N ASP A 36 -12.81 -4.85 4.02
CA ASP A 36 -13.52 -5.74 3.11
C ASP A 36 -15.05 -5.56 3.22
N LEU A 37 -15.78 -6.18 2.30
CA LEU A 37 -17.25 -6.12 2.25
C LEU A 37 -17.94 -6.87 3.40
N PHE A 38 -17.20 -7.63 4.19
CA PHE A 38 -17.70 -8.48 5.27
C PHE A 38 -17.31 -7.95 6.66
N GLY A 39 -16.80 -6.72 6.75
CA GLY A 39 -16.41 -6.07 8.00
C GLY A 39 -15.03 -6.49 8.52
N GLY A 40 -14.25 -7.23 7.73
CA GLY A 40 -12.85 -7.52 7.98
C GLY A 40 -11.91 -6.46 7.40
N ILE A 41 -10.61 -6.66 7.63
CA ILE A 41 -9.53 -5.82 7.09
C ILE A 41 -8.61 -6.70 6.25
N ARG A 42 -8.21 -6.18 5.11
CA ARG A 42 -7.34 -6.81 4.12
C ARG A 42 -6.12 -5.92 3.88
N LEU A 43 -4.97 -6.55 3.69
CA LEU A 43 -3.73 -5.84 3.41
C LEU A 43 -3.44 -5.88 1.91
N GLU A 44 -3.46 -4.71 1.27
CA GLU A 44 -2.93 -4.54 -0.07
C GLU A 44 -1.47 -4.10 -0.01
N ARG A 45 -0.62 -4.84 -0.73
CA ARG A 45 0.80 -4.55 -0.89
C ARG A 45 1.06 -4.23 -2.35
N ARG A 46 1.77 -3.15 -2.64
CA ARG A 46 2.27 -2.83 -3.97
C ARG A 46 3.77 -2.62 -3.92
N TRP A 47 4.50 -3.14 -4.90
CA TRP A 47 5.94 -2.97 -4.97
C TRP A 47 6.41 -2.94 -6.41
N GLY A 48 7.50 -2.24 -6.68
CA GLY A 48 8.02 -2.15 -8.03
C GLY A 48 9.19 -1.20 -8.14
N ARG A 49 9.62 -0.93 -9.37
CA ARG A 49 10.57 0.14 -9.65
C ARG A 49 9.83 1.47 -9.73
N THR A 50 10.40 2.56 -9.19
CA THR A 50 9.73 3.88 -9.22
C THR A 50 9.43 4.28 -10.67
N GLY A 51 8.23 4.82 -10.92
CA GLY A 51 7.73 5.15 -12.26
C GLY A 51 7.10 3.98 -13.03
N THR A 52 7.05 2.77 -12.47
CA THR A 52 6.36 1.62 -13.06
C THR A 52 5.08 1.28 -12.30
N ARG A 53 4.15 0.55 -12.92
CA ARG A 53 2.96 0.01 -12.23
C ARG A 53 3.31 -0.99 -11.12
N GLY A 54 4.48 -1.63 -11.20
CA GLY A 54 4.91 -2.64 -10.24
C GLY A 54 4.03 -3.90 -10.24
N GLN A 55 4.01 -4.57 -9.10
CA GLN A 55 3.18 -5.73 -8.79
C GLN A 55 2.37 -5.44 -7.53
N SER A 56 1.27 -6.17 -7.37
CA SER A 56 0.43 -6.09 -6.18
C SER A 56 0.12 -7.47 -5.61
N LEU A 57 -0.04 -7.54 -4.29
CA LEU A 57 -0.56 -8.70 -3.58
C LEU A 57 -1.65 -8.24 -2.66
N CYS A 58 -2.77 -8.92 -2.76
CA CYS A 58 -3.92 -8.77 -1.90
C CYS A 58 -4.01 -10.04 -1.04
N ARG A 59 -3.96 -9.90 0.28
CA ARG A 59 -4.08 -11.02 1.21
C ARG A 59 -5.12 -10.75 2.27
#